data_AF-A0A6P1VXH4-F1
#
_entry.id   AF-A0A6P1VXH4-F1
#
_cell.length_a   1.000
_cell.length_b   1.000
_cell.length_c   1.000
_cell.angle_alpha   90.00
_cell.angle_beta   90.00
_cell.angle_gamma   90.00
#
_symmetry.space_group_name_H-M   'P 1'
#
loop_
_entity.id
_entity.type
_entity.pdbx_description
1 polymer ?
#
loop_
_entity_poly.entity_id
_entity_poly.type
_entity_poly.pdbx_seq_one_letter_code
_entity_poly.pdbx_strand_id
1 'polypeptide(L)'
;MKTIILIIIAALTAHCPVWAQSDQYKQAMSEAIGTMKTHTEKTPAADLLATANQFERIAGAEPKEWLPRYYAGLNYVYLGFTGKDEATNDKFLDQADVNLKAAEAISPDNDELAVLKAYIAQARMVVDPMSRWQQYGPLFQAGLVKAKGLNANNPRTYVLEGSSLMYTPEQYGGGPTAACPVLKQATEKFASFKPASDLAPMWGQKQIEPLLAKCPK
;
A
#
# COMPACT_ATOMS: atom_id res chain seq x y z
N MET A 1 29.05 18.62 -67.59
CA MET A 1 28.05 18.77 -66.51
C MET A 1 28.40 17.74 -65.44
N LYS A 2 28.94 18.15 -64.30
CA LYS A 2 29.38 17.26 -63.21
C LYS A 2 28.33 17.31 -62.11
N THR A 3 27.60 16.21 -61.92
CA THR A 3 26.56 16.06 -60.91
C THR A 3 27.23 15.91 -59.55
N ILE A 4 27.09 16.92 -58.68
CA ILE A 4 27.55 16.87 -57.28
C ILE A 4 26.41 16.27 -56.46
N ILE A 5 26.64 15.09 -55.89
CA ILE A 5 25.74 14.42 -54.96
C ILE A 5 26.01 14.99 -53.56
N LEU A 6 25.07 15.77 -53.04
CA LEU A 6 25.04 16.23 -51.64
C LEU A 6 24.49 15.09 -50.76
N ILE A 7 25.37 14.45 -50.00
CA ILE A 7 24.99 13.52 -48.94
C ILE A 7 24.72 14.35 -47.67
N ILE A 8 23.44 14.53 -47.35
CA ILE A 8 23.01 15.10 -46.07
C ILE A 8 23.09 13.98 -45.03
N ILE A 9 24.12 14.01 -44.19
CA ILE A 9 24.23 13.17 -43.00
C ILE A 9 23.25 13.74 -41.97
N ALA A 10 22.07 13.12 -41.86
CA ALA A 10 21.18 13.35 -40.73
C ALA A 10 21.83 12.74 -39.48
N ALA A 11 22.45 13.59 -38.68
CA ALA A 11 22.90 13.23 -37.34
C ALA A 11 21.67 12.89 -36.49
N LEU A 12 21.35 11.60 -36.38
CA LEU A 12 20.50 11.06 -35.34
C LEU A 12 21.19 11.32 -34.00
N THR A 13 20.82 12.40 -33.34
CA THR A 13 21.15 12.61 -31.94
C THR A 13 20.44 11.53 -31.13
N ALA A 14 21.20 10.54 -30.69
CA ALA A 14 20.78 9.60 -29.67
C ALA A 14 20.50 10.37 -28.38
N HIS A 15 19.25 10.80 -28.18
CA HIS A 15 18.80 11.21 -26.87
C HIS A 15 18.78 9.97 -25.99
N CYS A 16 19.61 9.95 -24.96
CA CYS A 16 19.58 8.96 -23.91
C CYS A 16 18.85 9.60 -22.70
N PRO A 17 17.51 9.57 -22.62
CA PRO A 17 16.77 10.20 -21.52
C PRO A 17 16.68 9.27 -20.30
N VAL A 18 17.70 8.46 -20.00
CA VAL A 18 17.57 7.44 -18.94
C VAL A 18 17.71 8.05 -17.53
N TRP A 19 18.29 9.25 -17.39
CA TRP A 19 18.55 9.84 -16.07
C TRP A 19 17.49 10.86 -15.61
N ALA A 20 16.90 11.63 -16.52
CA ALA A 20 15.90 12.64 -16.19
C ALA A 20 14.55 12.03 -15.74
N GLN A 21 14.20 10.85 -16.24
CA GLN A 21 12.97 10.13 -15.87
C GLN A 21 12.99 9.72 -14.40
N SER A 22 14.14 9.30 -13.86
CA SER A 22 14.25 8.86 -12.46
C SER A 22 14.05 10.00 -11.45
N ASP A 23 14.53 11.21 -11.77
CA ASP A 23 14.42 12.36 -10.86
C ASP A 23 13.00 12.93 -10.85
N GLN A 24 12.35 13.00 -12.01
CA GLN A 24 10.94 13.39 -12.12
C GLN A 24 10.02 12.40 -11.39
N TYR A 25 10.27 11.10 -11.54
CA TYR A 25 9.57 10.06 -10.81
C TYR A 25 9.72 10.22 -9.29
N LYS A 26 10.96 10.34 -8.81
CA LYS A 26 11.24 10.52 -7.37
C LYS A 26 10.57 11.76 -6.82
N GLN A 27 10.61 12.87 -7.55
CA GLN A 27 9.95 14.11 -7.14
C GLN A 27 8.42 13.92 -7.06
N ALA A 28 7.79 13.44 -8.13
CA ALA A 28 6.34 13.25 -8.18
C ALA A 28 5.85 12.28 -7.08
N MET A 29 6.58 11.20 -6.83
CA MET A 29 6.28 10.27 -5.75
C MET A 29 6.46 10.90 -4.37
N SER A 30 7.56 11.65 -4.15
CA SER A 30 7.82 12.31 -2.87
C SER A 30 6.74 13.32 -2.53
N GLU A 31 6.28 14.11 -3.51
CA GLU A 31 5.17 15.04 -3.36
C GLU A 31 3.86 14.31 -3.03
N ALA A 32 3.49 13.27 -3.77
CA ALA A 32 2.28 12.51 -3.53
C ALA A 32 2.28 11.79 -2.17
N ILE A 33 3.41 11.19 -1.78
CA ILE A 33 3.60 10.58 -0.45
C ILE A 33 3.53 11.66 0.64
N GLY A 34 4.12 12.84 0.39
CA GLY A 34 4.05 13.99 1.27
C GLY A 34 2.61 14.40 1.56
N THR A 35 1.78 14.56 0.52
CA THR A 35 0.33 14.82 0.67
C THR A 35 -0.35 13.70 1.45
N MET A 36 -0.13 12.44 1.09
CA MET A 36 -0.73 11.30 1.79
C MET A 36 -0.39 11.27 3.29
N LYS A 37 0.83 11.67 3.68
CA LYS A 37 1.26 11.72 5.09
C LYS A 37 0.51 12.75 5.92
N THR A 38 -0.13 13.74 5.29
CA THR A 38 -0.98 14.73 5.97
C THR A 38 -2.38 14.20 6.27
N HIS A 39 -2.78 13.09 5.64
CA HIS A 39 -4.09 12.50 5.84
C HIS A 39 -4.26 11.92 7.24
N THR A 40 -5.50 12.00 7.74
CA THR A 40 -5.93 11.51 9.04
C THR A 40 -7.26 10.77 8.89
N GLU A 41 -7.75 10.18 9.97
CA GLU A 41 -9.09 9.55 10.00
C GLU A 41 -10.23 10.52 9.64
N LYS A 42 -10.00 11.83 9.72
CA LYS A 42 -10.97 12.88 9.39
C LYS A 42 -10.82 13.43 7.97
N THR A 43 -9.85 12.92 7.19
CA THR A 43 -9.64 13.39 5.83
C THR A 43 -10.87 13.09 4.97
N PRO A 44 -11.40 14.08 4.23
CA PRO A 44 -12.49 13.86 3.31
C PRO A 44 -12.18 12.78 2.26
N ALA A 45 -13.15 11.94 1.94
CA ALA A 45 -13.00 10.91 0.91
C ALA A 45 -12.57 11.47 -0.46
N ALA A 46 -12.99 12.70 -0.79
CA ALA A 46 -12.56 13.37 -2.03
C ALA A 46 -11.04 13.60 -2.08
N ASP A 47 -10.41 13.92 -0.96
CA ASP A 47 -8.96 14.19 -0.89
C ASP A 47 -8.17 12.88 -0.96
N LEU A 48 -8.64 11.83 -0.26
CA LEU A 48 -8.09 10.48 -0.39
C LEU A 48 -8.15 9.98 -1.85
N LEU A 49 -9.29 10.19 -2.52
CA LEU A 49 -9.47 9.83 -3.93
C LEU A 49 -8.57 10.64 -4.85
N ALA A 50 -8.40 11.94 -4.60
CA ALA A 50 -7.50 12.79 -5.37
C ALA A 50 -6.05 12.28 -5.29
N THR A 51 -5.60 11.87 -4.10
CA THR A 51 -4.27 11.28 -3.89
C THR A 51 -4.14 9.91 -4.54
N ALA A 52 -5.15 9.03 -4.45
CA ALA A 52 -5.17 7.75 -5.17
C ALA A 52 -4.99 7.98 -6.69
N ASN A 53 -5.79 8.88 -7.26
CA ASN A 53 -5.73 9.23 -8.69
C ASN A 53 -4.36 9.86 -9.08
N GLN A 54 -3.71 10.60 -8.17
CA GLN A 54 -2.37 11.13 -8.41
C GLN A 54 -1.35 10.00 -8.54
N PHE A 55 -1.38 9.01 -7.66
CA PHE A 55 -0.52 7.84 -7.76
C PHE A 55 -0.79 7.02 -9.03
N GLU A 56 -2.05 6.90 -9.47
CA GLU A 56 -2.37 6.23 -10.73
C GLU A 56 -1.84 6.98 -11.96
N ARG A 57 -1.86 8.32 -11.96
CA ARG A 57 -1.24 9.12 -13.02
C ARG A 57 0.28 8.90 -13.06
N ILE A 58 0.94 8.87 -11.90
CA ILE A 58 2.36 8.55 -11.80
C ILE A 58 2.62 7.13 -12.33
N ALA A 59 1.78 6.15 -11.98
CA ALA A 59 1.88 4.79 -12.49
C ALA A 59 1.71 4.68 -14.02
N GLY A 60 0.90 5.56 -14.62
CA GLY A 60 0.74 5.64 -16.07
C GLY A 60 1.97 6.19 -16.78
N ALA A 61 2.66 7.15 -16.16
CA ALA A 61 3.92 7.70 -16.67
C ALA A 61 5.11 6.73 -16.44
N GLU A 62 5.06 5.96 -15.34
CA GLU A 62 6.15 5.09 -14.89
C GLU A 62 5.69 3.61 -14.79
N PRO A 63 5.35 2.96 -15.91
CA PRO A 63 4.69 1.65 -15.93
C PRO A 63 5.56 0.49 -15.43
N LYS A 64 6.86 0.71 -15.21
CA LYS A 64 7.79 -0.28 -14.66
C LYS A 64 7.98 -0.15 -13.15
N GLU A 65 7.42 0.89 -12.53
CA GLU A 65 7.53 1.13 -11.10
C GLU A 65 6.27 0.59 -10.39
N TRP A 66 6.46 -0.30 -9.42
CA TRP A 66 5.34 -0.91 -8.68
C TRP A 66 4.80 0.00 -7.57
N LEU A 67 5.64 0.86 -6.99
CA LEU A 67 5.30 1.71 -5.84
C LEU A 67 4.11 2.64 -6.08
N PRO A 68 3.96 3.34 -7.23
CA PRO A 68 2.78 4.16 -7.50
C PRO A 68 1.48 3.36 -7.39
N ARG A 69 1.45 2.15 -7.97
CA ARG A 69 0.29 1.26 -7.88
C ARG A 69 0.03 0.79 -6.45
N TYR A 70 1.08 0.47 -5.70
CA TYR A 70 0.94 0.15 -4.27
C TYR A 70 0.28 1.29 -3.49
N TYR A 71 0.75 2.53 -3.66
CA TYR A 71 0.21 3.67 -2.93
C TYR A 71 -1.20 4.06 -3.38
N ALA A 72 -1.52 3.91 -4.67
CA ALA A 72 -2.90 4.04 -5.16
C ALA A 72 -3.80 3.01 -4.46
N GLY A 73 -3.40 1.74 -4.46
CA GLY A 73 -4.13 0.67 -3.78
C GLY A 73 -4.32 0.91 -2.28
N LEU A 74 -3.28 1.40 -1.59
CA LEU A 74 -3.36 1.75 -0.17
C LEU A 74 -4.36 2.87 0.11
N ASN A 75 -4.41 3.92 -0.72
CA ASN A 75 -5.41 4.98 -0.56
C ASN A 75 -6.84 4.48 -0.84
N TYR A 76 -7.01 3.55 -1.79
CA TYR A 76 -8.29 2.89 -2.02
C TYR A 76 -8.72 1.99 -0.85
N VAL A 77 -7.76 1.34 -0.17
CA VAL A 77 -8.04 0.64 1.10
C VAL A 77 -8.54 1.62 2.16
N TYR A 78 -7.89 2.78 2.33
CA TYR A 78 -8.37 3.81 3.26
C TYR A 78 -9.76 4.31 2.90
N LEU A 79 -10.02 4.54 1.61
CA LEU A 79 -11.35 4.90 1.13
C LEU A 79 -12.41 3.84 1.48
N GLY A 80 -12.07 2.56 1.40
CA GLY A 80 -12.94 1.43 1.78
C GLY A 80 -13.36 1.41 3.24
N PHE A 81 -12.73 2.20 4.11
CA PHE A 81 -13.16 2.41 5.51
C PHE A 81 -13.99 3.69 5.70
N THR A 82 -14.12 4.54 4.68
CA THR A 82 -14.76 5.87 4.76
C THR A 82 -16.05 6.01 3.95
N GLY A 83 -16.36 5.04 3.08
CA GLY A 83 -17.53 5.11 2.22
C GLY A 83 -18.84 5.08 3.02
N LYS A 84 -19.88 5.63 2.39
CA LYS A 84 -21.19 5.85 3.03
C LYS A 84 -22.01 4.57 3.19
N ASP A 85 -21.74 3.58 2.33
CA ASP A 85 -22.47 2.32 2.24
C ASP A 85 -21.53 1.20 1.72
N GLU A 86 -21.99 -0.04 1.84
CA GLU A 86 -21.23 -1.23 1.45
C GLU A 86 -20.81 -1.20 -0.03
N ALA A 87 -21.73 -0.82 -0.92
CA ALA A 87 -21.48 -0.79 -2.36
C ALA A 87 -20.40 0.23 -2.73
N THR A 88 -20.36 1.37 -2.05
CA THR A 88 -19.32 2.38 -2.21
C THR A 88 -17.97 1.87 -1.71
N ASN A 89 -17.94 1.23 -0.54
CA ASN A 89 -16.72 0.63 0.00
C ASN A 89 -16.17 -0.46 -0.93
N ASP A 90 -17.03 -1.34 -1.43
CA ASP A 90 -16.61 -2.40 -2.35
C ASP A 90 -16.05 -1.84 -3.67
N LYS A 91 -16.66 -0.78 -4.23
CA LYS A 91 -16.10 -0.12 -5.42
C LYS A 91 -14.69 0.41 -5.20
N PHE A 92 -14.40 0.96 -4.02
CA PHE A 92 -13.04 1.39 -3.70
C PHE A 92 -12.10 0.20 -3.56
N LEU A 93 -12.53 -0.86 -2.88
CA LEU A 93 -11.72 -2.07 -2.69
C LEU A 93 -11.49 -2.83 -4.02
N ASP A 94 -12.41 -2.73 -4.98
CA ASP A 94 -12.20 -3.22 -6.35
C ASP A 94 -11.08 -2.45 -7.06
N GLN A 95 -10.99 -1.12 -6.87
CA GLN A 95 -9.88 -0.33 -7.39
C GLN A 95 -8.56 -0.64 -6.67
N ALA A 96 -8.61 -0.99 -5.38
CA ALA A 96 -7.44 -1.48 -4.66
C ALA A 96 -6.93 -2.80 -5.27
N ASP A 97 -7.82 -3.73 -5.59
CA ASP A 97 -7.48 -4.99 -6.26
C ASP A 97 -6.89 -4.78 -7.66
N VAL A 98 -7.42 -3.84 -8.45
CA VAL A 98 -6.87 -3.48 -9.76
C VAL A 98 -5.43 -2.99 -9.63
N ASN A 99 -5.19 -2.07 -8.69
CA ASN A 99 -3.86 -1.52 -8.47
C ASN A 99 -2.88 -2.56 -7.87
N LEU A 100 -3.33 -3.40 -6.94
CA LEU A 100 -2.53 -4.51 -6.41
C LEU A 100 -2.10 -5.46 -7.53
N LYS A 101 -3.03 -5.91 -8.38
CA LYS A 101 -2.71 -6.83 -9.49
C LYS A 101 -1.69 -6.23 -10.46
N ALA A 102 -1.82 -4.95 -10.77
CA ALA A 102 -0.85 -4.24 -11.61
C ALA A 102 0.54 -4.17 -10.95
N ALA A 103 0.61 -3.94 -9.63
CA ALA A 103 1.86 -3.94 -8.89
C ALA A 103 2.50 -5.33 -8.80
N GLU A 104 1.71 -6.38 -8.56
CA GLU A 104 2.17 -7.77 -8.47
C GLU A 104 2.75 -8.27 -9.81
N ALA A 105 2.23 -7.79 -10.94
CA ALA A 105 2.77 -8.10 -12.26
C ALA A 105 4.18 -7.52 -12.50
N ILE A 106 4.54 -6.45 -11.79
CA ILE A 106 5.83 -5.78 -11.88
C ILE A 106 6.82 -6.33 -10.84
N SER A 107 6.36 -6.51 -9.60
CA SER A 107 7.16 -6.95 -8.46
C SER A 107 6.52 -8.19 -7.81
N PRO A 108 6.65 -9.37 -8.46
CA PRO A 108 6.22 -10.62 -7.84
C PRO A 108 7.03 -10.87 -6.56
N ASP A 109 6.43 -11.59 -5.61
CA ASP A 109 7.06 -11.98 -4.33
C ASP A 109 7.61 -10.80 -3.49
N ASN A 110 6.81 -9.74 -3.47
CA ASN A 110 7.03 -8.55 -2.65
C ASN A 110 6.21 -8.61 -1.35
N ASP A 111 6.86 -8.40 -0.22
CA ASP A 111 6.24 -8.46 1.11
C ASP A 111 5.23 -7.33 1.34
N GLU A 112 5.51 -6.12 0.87
CA GLU A 112 4.57 -4.99 0.94
C GLU A 112 3.29 -5.26 0.14
N LEU A 113 3.39 -5.90 -1.02
CA LEU A 113 2.22 -6.29 -1.81
C LEU A 113 1.41 -7.38 -1.13
N ALA A 114 2.07 -8.34 -0.46
CA ALA A 114 1.39 -9.33 0.36
C ALA A 114 0.67 -8.71 1.56
N VAL A 115 1.26 -7.69 2.19
CA VAL A 115 0.61 -6.88 3.24
C VAL A 115 -0.59 -6.13 2.67
N LEU A 116 -0.46 -5.46 1.51
CA LEU A 116 -1.57 -4.74 0.89
C LEU A 116 -2.74 -5.68 0.56
N LYS A 117 -2.44 -6.87 0.06
CA LYS A 117 -3.44 -7.91 -0.19
C LYS A 117 -4.18 -8.34 1.06
N ALA A 118 -3.45 -8.54 2.17
CA ALA A 118 -4.08 -8.78 3.47
C ALA A 118 -4.96 -7.59 3.87
N TYR A 119 -4.48 -6.36 3.69
CA TYR A 119 -5.21 -5.17 4.10
C TYR A 119 -6.52 -4.98 3.32
N ILE A 120 -6.52 -5.26 2.01
CA ILE A 120 -7.74 -5.28 1.19
C ILE A 120 -8.74 -6.31 1.73
N ALA A 121 -8.28 -7.53 2.04
CA ALA A 121 -9.14 -8.56 2.62
C ALA A 121 -9.70 -8.14 3.99
N GLN A 122 -8.89 -7.52 4.85
CA GLN A 122 -9.35 -6.96 6.12
C GLN A 122 -10.41 -5.88 5.92
N ALA A 123 -10.19 -4.94 4.99
CA ALA A 123 -11.15 -3.90 4.69
C ALA A 123 -12.48 -4.50 4.21
N ARG A 124 -12.44 -5.51 3.33
CA ARG A 124 -13.64 -6.22 2.88
C ARG A 124 -14.36 -6.95 4.01
N MET A 125 -13.64 -7.50 5.01
CA MET A 125 -14.27 -8.04 6.21
C MET A 125 -14.98 -6.95 7.03
N VAL A 126 -14.37 -5.78 7.18
CA VAL A 126 -14.97 -4.69 7.97
C VAL A 126 -16.27 -4.16 7.35
N VAL A 127 -16.43 -4.25 6.03
CA VAL A 127 -17.67 -3.84 5.34
C VAL A 127 -18.91 -4.62 5.82
N ASP A 128 -18.80 -5.95 5.95
CA ASP A 128 -19.85 -6.80 6.52
C ASP A 128 -19.20 -8.00 7.27
N PRO A 129 -18.82 -7.81 8.55
CA PRO A 129 -18.02 -8.79 9.27
C PRO A 129 -18.71 -10.14 9.43
N MET A 130 -20.03 -10.17 9.56
CA MET A 130 -20.79 -11.38 9.84
C MET A 130 -20.86 -12.29 8.60
N SER A 131 -21.01 -11.71 7.41
CA SER A 131 -21.11 -12.50 6.17
C SER A 131 -19.76 -12.76 5.51
N ARG A 132 -18.77 -11.89 5.73
CA ARG A 132 -17.54 -11.86 4.91
C ARG A 132 -16.33 -12.53 5.55
N TRP A 133 -16.35 -12.82 6.85
CA TRP A 133 -15.19 -13.42 7.53
C TRP A 133 -14.76 -14.77 6.95
N GLN A 134 -15.72 -15.61 6.52
CA GLN A 134 -15.42 -16.94 5.96
C GLN A 134 -14.62 -16.84 4.65
N GLN A 135 -14.93 -15.83 3.83
CA GLN A 135 -14.27 -15.63 2.56
C GLN A 135 -12.94 -14.90 2.73
N TYR A 136 -12.93 -13.77 3.45
CA TYR A 136 -11.78 -12.88 3.48
C TYR A 136 -10.84 -13.13 4.67
N GLY A 137 -11.27 -13.84 5.71
CA GLY A 137 -10.41 -14.25 6.82
C GLY A 137 -9.23 -15.13 6.37
N PRO A 138 -9.46 -16.21 5.60
CA PRO A 138 -8.38 -17.00 5.04
C PRO A 138 -7.44 -16.21 4.12
N LEU A 139 -7.98 -15.27 3.32
CA LEU A 139 -7.19 -14.42 2.42
C LEU A 139 -6.31 -13.44 3.20
N PHE A 140 -6.84 -12.86 4.26
CA PHE A 140 -6.10 -12.03 5.20
C PHE A 140 -4.92 -12.80 5.80
N GLN A 141 -5.19 -13.99 6.35
CA GLN A 141 -4.14 -14.82 6.96
C GLN A 141 -3.10 -15.29 5.94
N ALA A 142 -3.51 -15.69 4.74
CA ALA A 142 -2.58 -16.07 3.67
C ALA A 142 -1.65 -14.91 3.28
N GLY A 143 -2.18 -13.68 3.20
CA GLY A 143 -1.38 -12.49 2.95
C GLY A 143 -0.36 -12.23 4.05
N LEU A 144 -0.76 -12.33 5.33
CA LEU A 144 0.16 -12.18 6.47
C LEU A 144 1.26 -13.26 6.48
N VAL A 145 0.90 -14.53 6.25
CA VAL A 145 1.85 -15.64 6.19
C VAL A 145 2.84 -15.44 5.05
N LYS A 146 2.36 -15.06 3.85
CA LYS A 146 3.24 -14.75 2.71
C LYS A 146 4.18 -13.60 3.04
N ALA A 147 3.67 -12.50 3.60
CA ALA A 147 4.48 -11.34 3.96
C ALA A 147 5.56 -11.69 5.00
N LYS A 148 5.24 -12.47 6.04
CA LYS A 148 6.23 -12.94 7.03
C LYS A 148 7.26 -13.87 6.41
N GLY A 149 6.85 -14.74 5.49
CA GLY A 149 7.74 -15.66 4.78
C GLY A 149 8.74 -14.93 3.89
N LEU A 150 8.32 -13.83 3.25
CA LEU A 150 9.18 -12.98 2.43
C LEU A 150 10.06 -12.06 3.27
N ASN A 151 9.49 -11.41 4.28
CA ASN A 151 10.18 -10.47 5.15
C ASN A 151 9.56 -10.45 6.56
N ALA A 152 10.10 -11.27 7.45
CA ALA A 152 9.71 -11.28 8.85
C ALA A 152 10.02 -9.97 9.60
N ASN A 153 10.79 -9.06 9.02
CA ASN A 153 11.10 -7.76 9.59
C ASN A 153 10.15 -6.64 9.16
N ASN A 154 9.22 -6.90 8.24
CA ASN A 154 8.22 -5.92 7.84
C ASN A 154 7.27 -5.61 9.01
N PRO A 155 7.29 -4.40 9.59
CA PRO A 155 6.45 -4.07 10.73
C PRO A 155 4.95 -4.04 10.39
N ARG A 156 4.57 -3.71 9.15
CA ARG A 156 3.15 -3.54 8.75
C ARG A 156 2.37 -4.84 8.83
N THR A 157 3.02 -5.98 8.62
CA THR A 157 2.40 -7.30 8.83
C THR A 157 1.90 -7.47 10.26
N TYR A 158 2.72 -7.06 11.24
CA TYR A 158 2.38 -7.12 12.67
C TYR A 158 1.35 -6.04 13.05
N VAL A 159 1.37 -4.87 12.39
CA VAL A 159 0.32 -3.85 12.55
C VAL A 159 -1.05 -4.43 12.19
N LEU A 160 -1.17 -5.04 11.01
CA LEU A 160 -2.44 -5.60 10.55
C LEU A 160 -2.90 -6.77 11.42
N GLU A 161 -1.99 -7.69 11.76
CA GLU A 161 -2.28 -8.83 12.63
C GLU A 161 -2.73 -8.38 14.02
N GLY A 162 -1.95 -7.51 14.67
CA GLY A 162 -2.27 -7.00 16.00
C GLY A 162 -3.58 -6.22 16.02
N SER A 163 -3.84 -5.39 15.00
CA SER A 163 -5.10 -4.67 14.86
C SER A 163 -6.28 -5.62 14.69
N SER A 164 -6.14 -6.65 13.85
CA SER A 164 -7.17 -7.66 13.64
C SER A 164 -7.47 -8.45 14.93
N LEU A 165 -6.43 -8.85 15.67
CA LEU A 165 -6.57 -9.55 16.95
C LEU A 165 -7.29 -8.68 17.97
N MET A 166 -6.97 -7.38 18.02
CA MET A 166 -7.57 -6.44 18.97
C MET A 166 -9.10 -6.37 18.83
N TYR A 167 -9.60 -6.47 17.60
CA TYR A 167 -11.03 -6.42 17.29
C TYR A 167 -11.68 -7.79 17.12
N THR A 168 -10.91 -8.87 17.19
CA THR A 168 -11.46 -10.24 17.24
C THR A 168 -11.98 -10.51 18.67
N PRO A 169 -13.19 -11.04 18.86
CA PRO A 169 -13.69 -11.37 20.20
C PRO A 169 -12.80 -12.39 20.93
N GLU A 170 -12.70 -12.27 22.25
CA GLU A 170 -11.85 -13.15 23.09
C GLU A 170 -12.24 -14.63 22.96
N GLN A 171 -13.52 -14.94 22.82
CA GLN A 171 -14.02 -16.30 22.60
C GLN A 171 -13.51 -16.95 21.30
N TYR A 172 -13.01 -16.14 20.37
CA TYR A 172 -12.38 -16.57 19.12
C TYR A 172 -10.86 -16.39 19.13
N GLY A 173 -10.25 -16.18 20.31
CA GLY A 173 -8.81 -16.04 20.48
C GLY A 173 -8.25 -14.64 20.23
N GLY A 174 -9.12 -13.62 20.14
CA GLY A 174 -8.72 -12.23 20.00
C GLY A 174 -8.63 -11.46 21.33
N GLY A 175 -8.85 -10.15 21.25
CA GLY A 175 -8.85 -9.22 22.36
C GLY A 175 -7.45 -8.69 22.75
N PRO A 176 -7.39 -7.79 23.75
CA PRO A 176 -6.14 -7.13 24.13
C PRO A 176 -5.02 -8.10 24.52
N THR A 177 -5.33 -9.19 25.23
CA THR A 177 -4.33 -10.18 25.65
C THR A 177 -3.58 -10.81 24.47
N ALA A 178 -4.29 -11.13 23.39
CA ALA A 178 -3.69 -11.69 22.17
C ALA A 178 -3.02 -10.62 21.30
N ALA A 179 -3.63 -9.43 21.20
CA ALA A 179 -3.18 -8.38 20.30
C ALA A 179 -1.94 -7.62 20.79
N CYS A 180 -1.85 -7.34 22.09
CA CYS A 180 -0.83 -6.46 22.65
C CYS A 180 0.61 -6.95 22.45
N PRO A 181 0.95 -8.24 22.61
CA PRO A 181 2.27 -8.74 22.28
C PRO A 181 2.66 -8.48 20.82
N VAL A 182 1.72 -8.69 19.89
CA VAL A 182 1.93 -8.47 18.45
C VAL A 182 2.11 -6.99 18.12
N LEU A 183 1.30 -6.11 18.71
CA LEU A 183 1.43 -4.66 18.53
C LEU A 183 2.75 -4.12 19.11
N LYS A 184 3.20 -4.63 20.25
CA LYS A 184 4.52 -4.29 20.81
C LYS A 184 5.65 -4.76 19.88
N GLN A 185 5.54 -5.96 19.33
CA GLN A 185 6.47 -6.47 18.32
C GLN A 185 6.48 -5.58 17.07
N ALA A 186 5.33 -5.07 16.63
CA ALA A 186 5.27 -4.10 15.52
C ALA A 186 6.08 -2.83 15.83
N THR A 187 5.98 -2.29 17.05
CA THR A 187 6.78 -1.13 17.50
C THR A 187 8.28 -1.42 17.45
N GLU A 188 8.72 -2.57 17.96
CA GLU A 188 10.13 -2.99 17.94
C GLU A 188 10.65 -3.16 16.51
N LYS A 189 9.80 -3.71 15.63
CA LYS A 189 10.11 -3.86 14.21
C LYS A 189 10.26 -2.48 13.55
N PHE A 190 9.38 -1.51 13.82
CA PHE A 190 9.55 -0.15 13.31
C PHE A 190 10.86 0.50 13.77
N ALA A 191 11.28 0.29 15.02
CA ALA A 191 12.52 0.87 15.56
C ALA A 191 13.79 0.36 14.85
N SER A 192 13.75 -0.84 14.28
CA SER A 192 14.88 -1.46 13.56
C SER A 192 14.68 -1.54 12.04
N PHE A 193 13.50 -1.16 11.54
CA PHE A 193 13.16 -1.26 10.13
C PHE A 193 13.94 -0.24 9.31
N LYS A 194 14.63 -0.74 8.27
CA LYS A 194 15.33 0.09 7.28
C LYS A 194 14.53 0.06 5.98
N PRO A 195 13.89 1.16 5.58
CA PRO A 195 13.19 1.23 4.30
C PRO A 195 14.15 0.96 3.14
N ALA A 196 13.66 0.26 2.10
CA ALA A 196 14.48 -0.06 0.93
C ALA A 196 14.86 1.19 0.10
N SER A 197 14.07 2.27 0.23
CA SER A 197 14.31 3.57 -0.39
C SER A 197 13.55 4.66 0.36
N ASP A 198 13.80 5.92 0.03
CA ASP A 198 13.06 7.07 0.59
C ASP A 198 11.57 7.08 0.19
N LEU A 199 11.22 6.35 -0.87
CA LEU A 199 9.85 6.17 -1.34
C LEU A 199 9.20 4.91 -0.77
N ALA A 200 9.91 4.12 0.02
CA ALA A 200 9.38 2.87 0.54
C ALA A 200 8.33 3.12 1.65
N PRO A 201 7.39 2.19 1.86
CA PRO A 201 6.29 2.38 2.80
C PRO A 201 6.75 2.52 4.25
N MET A 202 6.23 3.53 4.94
CA MET A 202 6.49 3.81 6.36
C MET A 202 5.20 4.07 7.17
N TRP A 203 4.05 3.67 6.67
CA TRP A 203 2.77 3.80 7.40
C TRP A 203 2.65 2.70 8.48
N GLY A 204 1.64 2.85 9.35
CA GLY A 204 1.25 1.84 10.34
C GLY A 204 1.66 2.18 11.77
N GLN A 205 2.77 2.90 11.98
CA GLN A 205 3.24 3.23 13.33
C GLN A 205 2.23 4.08 14.12
N LYS A 206 1.60 5.08 13.50
CA LYS A 206 0.56 5.88 14.16
C LYS A 206 -0.73 5.11 14.42
N GLN A 207 -0.99 4.03 13.67
CA GLN A 207 -2.21 3.23 13.81
C GLN A 207 -2.18 2.36 15.07
N ILE A 208 -0.99 1.97 15.55
CA ILE A 208 -0.86 1.08 16.71
C ILE A 208 -0.92 1.82 18.05
N GLU A 209 -0.60 3.12 18.10
CA GLU A 209 -0.62 3.93 19.32
C GLU A 209 -1.97 3.87 20.08
N PRO A 210 -3.14 4.13 19.46
CA PRO A 210 -4.42 4.04 20.15
C PRO A 210 -4.79 2.61 20.55
N LEU A 211 -4.23 1.59 19.89
CA LEU A 211 -4.47 0.19 20.23
C LEU A 211 -3.65 -0.24 21.44
N LEU A 212 -2.40 0.22 21.54
CA LEU A 212 -1.54 -0.03 22.70
C LEU A 212 -2.13 0.57 23.98
N ALA A 213 -2.89 1.67 23.88
CA ALA A 213 -3.60 2.24 25.03
C ALA A 213 -4.70 1.33 25.60
N LYS A 214 -5.16 0.33 24.83
CA LYS A 214 -6.12 -0.69 25.27
C LYS A 214 -5.45 -1.88 25.95
N CYS A 215 -4.12 -1.94 25.97
CA CYS A 215 -3.40 -3.03 26.61
C CYS A 215 -3.54 -2.99 28.13
N PRO A 216 -3.66 -4.17 28.78
CA PRO A 216 -3.58 -4.23 30.23
C PRO A 216 -2.23 -3.67 30.70
N LYS A 217 -2.27 -2.98 31.84
CA LYS A 217 -1.08 -2.43 32.51
C LYS A 217 -0.23 -3.53 33.11
#